data_AF-A0A5M8SW92-F1
#
_entry.id   AF-A0A5M8SW92-F1
#
_cell.length_a   1.000
_cell.length_b   1.000
_cell.length_c   1.000
_cell.angle_alpha   90.00
_cell.angle_beta   90.00
_cell.angle_gamma   90.00
#
_symmetry.space_group_name_H-M   'P 1'
#
loop_
_entity.id
_entity.type
_entity.pdbx_description
1 polymer ?
#
loop_
_entity_poly.entity_id
_entity_poly.type
_entity_poly.pdbx_seq_one_letter_code
_entity_poly.pdbx_strand_id
1 'polypeptide(L)'
;MNQLTFTLMFPLHDVEKWAKEYPYDNDDRKVFDAGKNILAGDFSRANLEAIVHWKSNRRIALLRDNSDSEIEDALRLALSAKEPRSALAVLKGLRGVELPVATAIMTAIHPDQYTVADWRAMQALGQPDADYYRIDFYVHQYLPACKRLAAEAGVPLRTLDKALWTWSLKHAAQARG
;
A
#
# COMPACT_ATOMS: atom_id res chain seq x y z
N MET A 1 16.85 17.17 -8.15
CA MET A 1 15.65 16.46 -8.63
C MET A 1 14.46 17.38 -8.36
N ASN A 2 13.63 17.69 -9.36
CA ASN A 2 12.39 18.41 -9.11
C ASN A 2 11.49 17.56 -8.21
N GLN A 3 11.03 18.10 -7.08
CA GLN A 3 10.01 17.45 -6.26
C GLN A 3 8.69 17.45 -7.04
N LEU A 4 8.05 16.29 -7.13
CA LEU A 4 6.69 16.20 -7.66
C LEU A 4 5.71 16.82 -6.66
N THR A 5 4.75 17.60 -7.17
CA THR A 5 3.71 18.21 -6.36
C THR A 5 2.50 17.27 -6.29
N PHE A 6 2.24 16.70 -5.12
CA PHE A 6 1.03 15.89 -4.91
C PHE A 6 -0.14 16.79 -4.50
N THR A 7 -1.18 16.79 -5.33
CA THR A 7 -2.41 17.57 -5.12
C THR A 7 -3.61 16.66 -5.21
N LEU A 8 -4.48 16.69 -4.20
CA LEU A 8 -5.73 15.93 -4.26
C LEU A 8 -6.57 16.42 -5.44
N MET A 9 -7.04 15.48 -6.25
CA MET A 9 -7.96 15.75 -7.36
C MET A 9 -9.42 15.97 -6.89
N PHE A 10 -9.61 16.14 -5.58
CA PHE A 10 -10.85 16.45 -4.91
C PHE A 10 -10.57 17.32 -3.66
N PRO A 11 -11.56 18.05 -3.13
CA PRO A 11 -11.36 18.89 -1.94
C PRO A 11 -10.90 18.09 -0.72
N LEU A 12 -9.98 18.64 0.08
CA LEU A 12 -9.45 17.98 1.29
C LEU A 12 -10.56 17.54 2.26
N HIS A 13 -11.63 18.35 2.39
CA HIS A 13 -12.75 18.03 3.27
C HIS A 13 -13.62 16.85 2.78
N ASP A 14 -13.45 16.40 1.53
CA ASP A 14 -14.16 15.23 0.98
C ASP A 14 -13.42 13.91 1.23
N VAL A 15 -12.25 13.91 1.90
CA VAL A 15 -11.48 12.67 2.18
C VAL A 15 -12.35 11.62 2.90
N GLU A 16 -13.02 11.99 3.99
CA GLU A 16 -13.88 11.05 4.72
C GLU A 16 -15.07 10.57 3.89
N LYS A 17 -15.65 11.45 3.07
CA LYS A 17 -16.76 11.12 2.17
C LYS A 17 -16.34 10.02 1.20
N TRP A 18 -15.22 10.18 0.51
CA TRP A 18 -14.72 9.18 -0.43
C TRP A 18 -14.28 7.89 0.28
N ALA A 19 -13.71 7.99 1.48
CA ALA A 19 -13.34 6.82 2.27
C ALA A 19 -14.55 5.95 2.66
N LYS A 20 -15.68 6.57 3.04
CA LYS A 20 -16.94 5.87 3.38
C LYS A 20 -17.56 5.10 2.21
N GLU A 21 -17.24 5.50 0.99
CA GLU A 21 -17.73 4.85 -0.23
C GLU A 21 -16.82 3.72 -0.72
N TYR A 22 -15.78 3.36 0.05
CA TYR A 22 -14.86 2.27 -0.28
C TYR A 22 -15.58 0.90 -0.23
N PRO A 23 -15.63 0.14 -1.35
CA PRO A 23 -16.51 -1.02 -1.43
C PRO A 23 -15.93 -2.33 -0.84
N TYR A 24 -14.68 -2.33 -0.34
CA TYR A 24 -13.95 -3.55 0.05
C TYR A 24 -13.63 -3.64 1.56
N ASP A 25 -14.43 -3.03 2.43
CA ASP A 25 -14.19 -3.02 3.89
C ASP A 25 -14.11 -4.43 4.52
N ASN A 26 -14.85 -5.40 3.99
CA ASN A 26 -14.77 -6.78 4.49
C ASN A 26 -13.45 -7.47 4.14
N ASP A 27 -12.85 -7.13 3.00
CA ASP A 27 -11.56 -7.67 2.57
C ASP A 27 -10.43 -7.07 3.39
N ASP A 28 -10.53 -5.78 3.75
CA ASP A 28 -9.61 -5.11 4.66
C ASP A 28 -9.45 -5.88 5.97
N ARG A 29 -10.55 -6.31 6.61
CA ARG A 29 -10.46 -6.96 7.93
C ARG A 29 -9.53 -8.18 7.91
N LYS A 30 -9.68 -9.05 6.91
CA LYS A 30 -8.84 -10.25 6.77
C LYS A 30 -7.37 -9.90 6.55
N VAL A 31 -7.11 -8.87 5.76
CA VAL A 31 -5.75 -8.41 5.43
C VAL A 31 -5.06 -7.82 6.64
N PHE A 32 -5.74 -6.97 7.40
CA PHE A 32 -5.17 -6.38 8.62
C PHE A 32 -5.05 -7.40 9.75
N ASP A 33 -5.91 -8.41 9.82
CA ASP A 33 -5.73 -9.54 10.76
C ASP A 33 -4.50 -10.38 10.39
N ALA A 34 -4.27 -10.66 9.10
CA ALA A 34 -3.03 -11.29 8.64
C ALA A 34 -1.78 -10.45 8.95
N GLY A 35 -1.86 -9.12 8.76
CA GLY A 35 -0.80 -8.19 9.13
C GLY A 35 -0.48 -8.18 10.63
N LYS A 36 -1.52 -8.24 11.49
CA LYS A 36 -1.34 -8.39 12.95
C LYS A 36 -0.69 -9.71 13.34
N ASN A 37 -1.06 -10.81 12.68
CA ASN A 37 -0.45 -12.12 12.92
C ASN A 37 1.04 -12.10 12.57
N ILE A 38 1.40 -11.52 11.41
CA ILE A 38 2.79 -11.31 11.01
C ILE A 38 3.53 -10.45 12.05
N LEU A 39 2.92 -9.36 12.51
CA LEU A 39 3.50 -8.50 13.56
C LEU A 39 3.73 -9.26 14.87
N ALA A 40 2.87 -10.23 15.19
CA ALA A 40 2.99 -11.11 16.35
C ALA A 40 3.98 -12.26 16.17
N GLY A 41 4.61 -12.39 15.00
CA GLY A 41 5.63 -13.40 14.70
C GLY A 41 5.15 -14.62 13.91
N ASP A 42 3.88 -14.65 13.49
CA ASP A 42 3.39 -15.68 12.56
C ASP A 42 3.72 -15.29 11.12
N PHE A 43 4.96 -15.60 10.72
CA PHE A 43 5.51 -15.35 9.39
C PHE A 43 5.09 -16.38 8.34
N SER A 44 3.92 -17.01 8.51
CA SER A 44 3.44 -18.03 7.59
C SER A 44 3.11 -17.48 6.20
N ARG A 45 3.30 -18.34 5.20
CA ARG A 45 2.84 -18.11 3.82
C ARG A 45 1.38 -17.69 3.75
N ALA A 46 0.52 -18.31 4.56
CA ALA A 46 -0.92 -18.04 4.54
C ALA A 46 -1.23 -16.57 4.87
N ASN A 47 -0.55 -15.99 5.86
CA ASN A 47 -0.71 -14.57 6.18
C ASN A 47 -0.20 -13.67 5.05
N LEU A 48 0.96 -14.00 4.45
CA LEU A 48 1.48 -13.25 3.30
C LEU A 48 0.54 -13.31 2.09
N GLU A 49 0.05 -14.51 1.75
CA GLU A 49 -0.85 -14.74 0.62
C GLU A 49 -2.18 -14.00 0.77
N ALA A 50 -2.72 -13.88 1.99
CA ALA A 50 -3.92 -13.09 2.25
C ALA A 50 -3.74 -11.62 1.80
N ILE A 51 -2.59 -11.02 2.13
CA ILE A 51 -2.28 -9.63 1.79
C ILE A 51 -1.97 -9.49 0.29
N VAL A 52 -1.19 -10.41 -0.29
CA VAL A 52 -0.86 -10.35 -1.72
C VAL A 52 -2.08 -10.60 -2.59
N HIS A 53 -2.98 -11.50 -2.20
CA HIS A 53 -4.25 -11.74 -2.90
C HIS A 53 -5.09 -10.46 -2.95
N TRP A 54 -5.20 -9.75 -1.82
CA TRP A 54 -5.89 -8.46 -1.74
C TRP A 54 -5.28 -7.40 -2.66
N LYS A 55 -3.95 -7.24 -2.66
CA LYS A 55 -3.29 -6.21 -3.49
C LYS A 55 -3.27 -6.57 -4.98
N SER A 56 -3.02 -7.83 -5.30
CA SER A 56 -2.87 -8.32 -6.68
C SER A 56 -2.98 -9.84 -6.75
N ASN A 57 -4.21 -10.35 -6.93
CA ASN A 57 -4.48 -11.77 -7.16
C ASN A 57 -3.60 -12.37 -8.29
N ARG A 58 -3.28 -11.59 -9.33
CA ARG A 58 -2.43 -12.05 -10.45
C ARG A 58 -1.00 -12.43 -10.04
N ARG A 59 -0.48 -11.90 -8.94
CA ARG A 59 0.89 -12.15 -8.47
C ARG A 59 0.98 -13.34 -7.52
N ILE A 60 -0.13 -13.87 -7.00
CA ILE A 60 -0.13 -14.95 -6.00
C ILE A 60 0.58 -16.21 -6.49
N ALA A 61 0.41 -16.56 -7.77
CA ALA A 61 1.04 -17.74 -8.35
C ALA A 61 2.58 -17.68 -8.31
N LEU A 62 3.15 -16.47 -8.39
CA LEU A 62 4.59 -16.27 -8.33
C LEU A 62 5.16 -16.45 -6.91
N LEU A 63 4.32 -16.31 -5.87
CA LEU A 63 4.76 -16.54 -4.49
C LEU A 63 5.13 -18.01 -4.24
N ARG A 64 4.58 -18.94 -5.03
CA ARG A 64 4.86 -20.38 -4.95
C ARG A 64 6.33 -20.71 -5.21
N ASP A 65 7.04 -19.82 -5.89
CA ASP A 65 8.45 -20.00 -6.24
C ASP A 65 9.39 -19.61 -5.10
N ASN A 66 8.87 -19.04 -4.00
CA ASN A 66 9.63 -18.83 -2.76
C ASN A 66 9.35 -20.00 -1.83
N SER A 67 10.36 -20.47 -1.11
CA SER A 67 10.22 -21.39 0.02
C SER A 67 9.58 -20.71 1.24
N ASP A 68 9.05 -21.50 2.16
CA ASP A 68 8.49 -20.96 3.42
C ASP A 68 9.57 -20.28 4.28
N SER A 69 10.82 -20.79 4.25
CA SER A 69 11.95 -20.16 4.93
C SER A 69 12.34 -18.81 4.32
N GLU A 70 12.32 -18.66 2.99
CA GLU A 70 12.58 -17.37 2.35
C GLU A 70 11.51 -16.33 2.71
N ILE A 71 10.24 -16.75 2.78
CA ILE A 71 9.13 -15.90 3.21
C ILE A 71 9.33 -15.48 4.67
N GLU A 72 9.62 -16.43 5.55
CA GLU A 72 9.85 -16.15 6.97
C GLU A 72 11.01 -15.17 7.16
N ASP A 73 12.15 -15.43 6.53
CA ASP A 73 13.34 -14.58 6.62
C ASP A 73 13.06 -13.17 6.11
N ALA A 74 12.40 -13.04 4.95
CA ALA A 74 12.07 -11.74 4.39
C ALA A 74 11.12 -10.94 5.29
N LEU A 75 10.08 -11.58 5.85
CA LEU A 75 9.17 -10.91 6.79
C LEU A 75 9.92 -10.49 8.05
N ARG A 76 10.67 -11.39 8.69
CA ARG A 76 11.43 -11.12 9.92
C ARG A 76 12.44 -9.98 9.73
N LEU A 77 13.18 -10.00 8.62
CA LEU A 77 14.14 -8.96 8.27
C LEU A 77 13.44 -7.62 7.98
N ALA A 78 12.29 -7.63 7.30
CA ALA A 78 11.53 -6.43 7.03
C ALA A 78 10.99 -5.77 8.31
N LEU A 79 10.49 -6.56 9.27
CA LEU A 79 10.05 -6.07 10.58
C LEU A 79 11.21 -5.55 11.44
N SER A 80 12.41 -6.12 11.29
CA SER A 80 13.60 -5.70 12.03
C SER A 80 14.28 -4.45 11.44
N ALA A 81 13.91 -4.06 10.22
CA ALA A 81 14.50 -2.93 9.52
C ALA A 81 14.07 -1.60 10.16
N LYS A 82 15.05 -0.73 10.45
CA LYS A 82 14.80 0.60 11.03
C LYS A 82 14.33 1.64 10.01
N GLU A 83 14.63 1.41 8.74
CA GLU A 83 14.38 2.34 7.65
C GLU A 83 13.37 1.75 6.66
N PRO A 84 12.34 2.51 6.22
CA PRO A 84 11.37 2.05 5.23
C PRO A 84 12.00 1.52 3.95
N ARG A 85 13.09 2.16 3.48
CA ARG A 85 13.83 1.71 2.30
C ARG A 85 14.35 0.27 2.47
N SER A 86 14.91 -0.06 3.62
CA SER A 86 15.44 -1.40 3.90
C SER A 86 14.33 -2.44 4.02
N ALA A 87 13.24 -2.12 4.74
CA ALA A 87 12.08 -3.01 4.86
C ALA A 87 11.50 -3.38 3.48
N LEU A 88 11.30 -2.37 2.63
CA LEU A 88 10.75 -2.56 1.28
C LEU A 88 11.73 -3.28 0.35
N ALA A 89 13.02 -3.02 0.45
CA ALA A 89 14.04 -3.71 -0.35
C ALA A 89 14.11 -5.21 -0.04
N VAL A 90 14.04 -5.57 1.25
CA VAL A 90 13.99 -6.98 1.69
C VAL A 90 12.76 -7.67 1.11
N LEU A 91 11.57 -7.09 1.28
CA LEU A 91 10.33 -7.67 0.75
C LEU A 91 10.37 -7.82 -0.77
N LYS A 92 10.95 -6.85 -1.48
CA LYS A 92 11.14 -6.92 -2.95
C LYS A 92 12.09 -8.03 -3.41
N GLY A 93 12.86 -8.62 -2.49
CA GLY A 93 13.67 -9.80 -2.79
C GLY A 93 12.83 -11.05 -3.06
N LEU A 94 11.59 -11.12 -2.54
CA LEU A 94 10.69 -12.23 -2.79
C LEU A 94 10.15 -12.20 -4.22
N ARG A 95 10.14 -13.36 -4.88
CA ARG A 95 9.56 -13.52 -6.20
C ARG A 95 8.06 -13.23 -6.15
N GLY A 96 7.60 -12.35 -7.05
CA GLY A 96 6.21 -11.90 -7.11
C GLY A 96 5.90 -10.67 -6.25
N VAL A 97 6.86 -10.19 -5.45
CA VAL A 97 6.70 -9.01 -4.59
C VAL A 97 7.40 -7.81 -5.22
N GLU A 98 6.65 -7.05 -6.02
CA GLU A 98 7.09 -5.72 -6.47
C GLU A 98 6.76 -4.65 -5.42
N LEU A 99 7.24 -3.42 -5.60
CA LEU A 99 7.03 -2.33 -4.64
C LEU A 99 5.56 -2.10 -4.23
N PRO A 100 4.56 -2.13 -5.15
CA PRO A 100 3.15 -2.03 -4.76
C PRO A 100 2.69 -3.13 -3.81
N VAL A 101 3.26 -4.33 -3.93
CA VAL A 101 2.96 -5.47 -3.05
C VAL A 101 3.71 -5.32 -1.72
N ALA A 102 5.00 -4.96 -1.76
CA ALA A 102 5.78 -4.70 -0.55
C ALA A 102 5.16 -3.61 0.33
N THR A 103 4.67 -2.53 -0.28
CA THR A 103 3.98 -1.45 0.45
C THR A 103 2.62 -1.88 1.00
N ALA A 104 1.89 -2.77 0.32
CA ALA A 104 0.68 -3.38 0.85
C ALA A 104 0.95 -4.28 2.06
N ILE A 105 2.01 -5.09 2.02
CA ILE A 105 2.48 -5.91 3.15
C ILE A 105 2.78 -5.01 4.36
N MET A 106 3.61 -3.97 4.17
CA MET A 106 3.93 -3.04 5.26
C MET A 106 2.72 -2.24 5.75
N THR A 107 1.76 -1.92 4.89
CA THR A 107 0.50 -1.25 5.29
C THR A 107 -0.36 -2.18 6.14
N ALA A 108 -0.44 -3.47 5.80
CA ALA A 108 -1.19 -4.44 6.60
C ALA A 108 -0.57 -4.63 8.01
N ILE A 109 0.76 -4.66 8.10
CA ILE A 109 1.51 -4.86 9.35
C ILE A 109 1.53 -3.58 10.21
N HIS A 110 1.76 -2.42 9.58
CA HIS A 110 1.91 -1.12 10.24
C HIS A 110 1.04 -0.03 9.56
N PRO A 111 -0.31 -0.10 9.70
CA PRO A 111 -1.24 0.78 8.99
C PRO A 111 -1.08 2.27 9.32
N ASP A 112 -0.50 2.60 10.47
CA ASP A 112 -0.27 3.99 10.89
C ASP A 112 1.06 4.55 10.36
N GLN A 113 1.93 3.70 9.78
CA GLN A 113 3.26 4.09 9.32
C GLN A 113 3.43 4.05 7.79
N TYR A 114 2.69 3.17 7.12
CA TYR A 114 2.76 2.93 5.68
C TYR A 114 1.40 3.14 5.01
N THR A 115 1.45 3.35 3.70
CA THR A 115 0.27 3.38 2.83
C THR A 115 0.56 2.64 1.53
N VAL A 116 -0.47 2.13 0.87
CA VAL A 116 -0.32 1.35 -0.36
C VAL A 116 0.15 2.25 -1.50
N ALA A 117 1.14 1.80 -2.28
CA ALA A 117 1.45 2.40 -3.57
C ALA A 117 0.56 1.78 -4.66
N ASP A 118 -0.33 2.58 -5.25
CA ASP A 118 -1.25 2.14 -6.30
C ASP A 118 -1.40 3.22 -7.37
N TRP A 119 -1.56 2.81 -8.63
CA TRP A 119 -1.77 3.76 -9.74
C TRP A 119 -3.02 4.61 -9.54
N ARG A 120 -4.05 4.09 -8.85
CA ARG A 120 -5.25 4.86 -8.50
C ARG A 120 -4.95 6.00 -7.56
N ALA A 121 -4.09 5.74 -6.56
CA ALA A 121 -3.66 6.77 -5.64
C ALA A 121 -2.85 7.85 -6.37
N MET A 122 -1.96 7.44 -7.29
CA MET A 122 -1.21 8.38 -8.12
C MET A 122 -2.14 9.25 -8.98
N GLN A 123 -3.18 8.66 -9.60
CA GLN A 123 -4.18 9.42 -10.35
C GLN A 123 -4.92 10.43 -9.46
N ALA A 124 -5.37 10.00 -8.27
CA ALA A 124 -6.09 10.84 -7.31
C ALA A 124 -5.23 11.95 -6.69
N LEU A 125 -3.91 11.86 -6.84
CA LEU A 125 -2.94 12.86 -6.38
C LEU A 125 -2.37 13.72 -7.52
N GLY A 126 -2.95 13.64 -8.72
CA GLY A 126 -2.53 14.45 -9.87
C GLY A 126 -1.17 14.02 -10.45
N GLN A 127 -0.75 12.78 -10.20
CA GLN A 127 0.55 12.24 -10.61
C GLN A 127 0.40 10.93 -11.41
N PRO A 128 -0.44 10.87 -12.47
CA PRO A 128 -0.77 9.61 -13.15
C PRO A 128 0.45 8.90 -13.78
N ASP A 129 1.48 9.65 -14.16
CA ASP A 129 2.70 9.13 -14.81
C ASP A 129 3.84 8.85 -13.82
N ALA A 130 3.59 8.98 -12.51
CA ALA A 130 4.62 8.75 -11.50
C ALA A 130 5.06 7.27 -11.47
N ASP A 131 6.38 7.07 -11.43
CA ASP A 131 6.96 5.72 -11.27
C ASP A 131 6.91 5.26 -9.82
N TYR A 132 5.74 4.74 -9.43
CA TYR A 132 5.48 4.19 -8.10
C TYR A 132 6.09 2.79 -7.87
N TYR A 133 6.94 2.28 -8.79
CA TYR A 133 7.70 1.04 -8.60
C TYR A 133 9.09 1.27 -7.96
N ARG A 134 9.53 2.53 -7.88
CA ARG A 134 10.82 2.93 -7.30
C ARG A 134 10.74 3.18 -5.81
N ILE A 135 11.60 2.50 -5.04
CA ILE A 135 11.64 2.64 -3.57
C ILE A 135 11.91 4.08 -3.17
N ASP A 136 12.86 4.76 -3.84
CA ASP A 136 13.21 6.14 -3.53
C ASP A 136 12.07 7.12 -3.77
N PHE A 137 11.27 6.90 -4.82
CA PHE A 137 10.07 7.69 -5.05
C PHE A 137 9.07 7.48 -3.91
N TYR A 138 8.83 6.22 -3.52
CA TYR A 138 7.92 5.90 -2.44
C TYR A 138 8.34 6.54 -1.11
N VAL A 139 9.60 6.34 -0.70
CA VAL A 139 10.12 6.76 0.62
C VAL A 139 10.28 8.27 0.71
N HIS A 140 10.78 8.92 -0.34
CA HIS A 140 11.14 10.35 -0.26
C HIS A 140 10.07 11.30 -0.79
N GLN A 141 9.06 10.80 -1.52
CA GLN A 141 8.06 11.66 -2.15
C GLN A 141 6.64 11.23 -1.78
N TYR A 142 6.24 10.00 -2.12
CA TYR A 142 4.84 9.56 -1.96
C TYR A 142 4.42 9.38 -0.50
N LEU A 143 5.15 8.59 0.29
CA LEU A 143 4.78 8.33 1.68
C LEU A 143 4.76 9.61 2.53
N PRO A 144 5.75 10.54 2.43
CA PRO A 144 5.68 11.83 3.10
C PRO A 144 4.48 12.68 2.66
N ALA A 145 4.15 12.69 1.37
CA ALA A 145 2.99 13.42 0.86
C ALA A 145 1.67 12.86 1.42
N CYS A 146 1.50 11.54 1.46
CA CYS A 146 0.33 10.90 2.06
C CYS A 146 0.24 11.20 3.56
N LYS A 147 1.36 11.13 4.31
CA LYS A 147 1.38 11.49 5.74
C LYS A 147 0.95 12.93 5.98
N ARG A 148 1.47 13.87 5.17
CA ARG A 148 1.07 15.28 5.22
C ARG A 148 -0.42 15.45 4.95
N LEU A 149 -0.94 14.88 3.85
CA LEU A 149 -2.34 15.01 3.47
C LEU A 149 -3.29 14.37 4.50
N ALA A 150 -2.92 13.23 5.07
CA ALA A 150 -3.70 12.59 6.12
C ALA A 150 -3.74 13.45 7.39
N ALA A 151 -2.61 14.05 7.77
CA ALA A 151 -2.54 14.98 8.90
C ALA A 151 -3.36 16.27 8.64
N GLU A 152 -3.25 16.86 7.44
CA GLU A 152 -4.03 18.04 7.04
C GLU A 152 -5.55 17.76 7.05
N ALA A 153 -5.96 16.56 6.64
CA ALA A 153 -7.36 16.13 6.68
C ALA A 153 -7.82 15.65 8.07
N GLY A 154 -6.91 15.46 9.03
CA GLY A 154 -7.23 14.96 10.37
C GLY A 154 -7.67 13.48 10.38
N VAL A 155 -7.17 12.66 9.46
CA VAL A 155 -7.58 11.25 9.32
C VAL A 155 -6.40 10.26 9.38
N PRO A 156 -6.63 8.98 9.71
CA PRO A 156 -5.62 7.93 9.56
C PRO A 156 -5.14 7.77 8.11
N LEU A 157 -3.91 7.28 7.92
CA LEU A 157 -3.36 6.99 6.59
C LEU A 157 -4.26 6.07 5.77
N ARG A 158 -4.82 5.03 6.40
CA ARG A 158 -5.73 4.11 5.71
C ARG A 158 -7.01 4.78 5.24
N THR A 159 -7.52 5.78 5.96
CA THR A 159 -8.69 6.56 5.54
C THR A 159 -8.37 7.38 4.29
N LEU A 160 -7.20 8.03 4.25
CA LEU A 160 -6.74 8.72 3.03
C LEU A 160 -6.58 7.74 1.87
N ASP A 161 -5.93 6.59 2.08
CA ASP A 161 -5.72 5.55 1.06
C ASP A 161 -7.05 5.08 0.44
N LYS A 162 -8.07 4.83 1.26
CA LYS A 162 -9.44 4.51 0.80
C LYS A 162 -10.04 5.64 -0.04
N ALA A 163 -9.91 6.89 0.41
CA ALA A 163 -10.44 8.04 -0.30
C ALA A 163 -9.83 8.19 -1.71
N LEU A 164 -8.50 8.12 -1.80
CA LEU A 164 -7.76 8.21 -3.06
C LEU A 164 -8.20 7.09 -4.03
N TRP A 165 -8.29 5.86 -3.51
CA TRP A 165 -8.69 4.71 -4.30
C TRP A 165 -10.12 4.83 -4.82
N THR A 166 -11.08 5.21 -3.96
CA THR A 166 -12.49 5.34 -4.32
C THR A 166 -12.73 6.45 -5.33
N TRP A 167 -12.08 7.61 -5.17
CA TRP A 167 -12.17 8.71 -6.12
C TRP A 167 -11.73 8.25 -7.51
N SER A 168 -10.56 7.61 -7.61
CA SER A 168 -10.03 7.13 -8.90
C SER A 168 -10.92 6.06 -9.52
N LEU A 169 -11.46 5.11 -8.73
CA LEU A 169 -12.41 4.10 -9.24
C LEU A 169 -13.61 4.76 -9.92
N LYS A 170 -14.22 5.75 -9.25
CA LYS A 170 -15.45 6.40 -9.74
C LYS A 170 -15.23 7.28 -10.97
N HIS A 171 -14.03 7.86 -11.13
CA HIS A 171 -13.71 8.70 -12.29
C HIS A 171 -13.12 7.89 -13.45
N ALA A 172 -12.47 6.76 -13.19
CA ALA A 172 -12.07 5.82 -14.24
C ALA A 172 -13.27 5.19 -14.97
N ALA A 173 -14.41 5.06 -14.29
CA ALA A 173 -15.67 4.62 -14.87
C ALA A 173 -16.29 5.67 -15.81
N GLN A 174 -16.10 6.96 -15.52
CA GLN A 174 -16.65 8.07 -16.30
C GLN A 174 -15.86 8.35 -17.60
N ALA A 175 -14.56 8.06 -17.62
CA ALA A 175 -13.70 8.22 -18.80
C ALA A 175 -13.90 7.12 -19.88
N ARG A 176 -14.82 6.18 -19.66
CA ARG A 176 -15.15 5.08 -20.59
C ARG A 176 -16.58 5.17 -21.15
N GLY A 177 -17.24 6.32 -20.95
CA GLY A 177 -18.56 6.64 -21.51
C GLY A 177 -18.46 7.54 -22.72
#